data_AF-A0A3M5W2M9-F1
#
_entry.id   AF-A0A3M5W2M9-F1
#
_cell.length_a   1.000
_cell.length_b   1.000
_cell.length_c   1.000
_cell.angle_alpha   90.00
_cell.angle_beta   90.00
_cell.angle_gamma   90.00
#
_symmetry.space_group_name_H-M   'P 1'
#
loop_
_entity.id
_entity.type
_entity.pdbx_description
1 polymer ?
#
loop_
_entity_poly.entity_id
_entity_poly.type
_entity_poly.pdbx_seq_one_letter_code
_entity_poly.pdbx_strand_id
1 'polypeptide(L)'
;MQYGRLFLLGDAAHIVPPTGAKGLNLAASDVSTLYRILLKVYREGRTDLLEKYSHICLRRVWKAERFSWWMTSVLHNFPDTDAFSQRIQQTELDYYVGSEAGRRTIAENYVGLPYEAIE
;
A
#
# COMPACT_ATOMS: atom_id res chain seq x y z
N MET A 1 5.16 13.47 0.81
CA MET A 1 6.31 12.71 1.35
C MET A 1 7.65 13.39 1.06
N GLN A 2 7.67 14.66 0.66
CA GLN A 2 8.88 15.43 0.36
C GLN A 2 8.70 16.86 0.87
N TYR A 3 9.77 17.45 1.39
CA TYR A 3 9.85 18.87 1.71
C TYR A 3 11.22 19.42 1.28
N GLY A 4 11.25 20.18 0.18
CA GLY A 4 12.50 20.61 -0.45
C GLY A 4 13.39 19.42 -0.81
N ARG A 5 14.54 19.29 -0.14
CA ARG A 5 15.51 18.19 -0.32
C ARG A 5 15.38 17.07 0.72
N LEU A 6 14.38 17.13 1.60
CA LEU A 6 14.05 16.07 2.54
C LEU A 6 13.02 15.11 1.92
N PHE A 7 13.31 13.81 2.00
CA PHE A 7 12.43 12.73 1.50
C PHE A 7 12.13 11.76 2.64
N LEU A 8 10.86 11.44 2.85
CA LEU A 8 10.40 10.48 3.87
C LEU A 8 10.12 9.13 3.22
N LEU A 9 10.51 8.04 3.88
CA LEU A 9 10.37 6.66 3.41
C LEU A 9 9.91 5.75 4.55
N GLY A 10 9.10 4.74 4.22
CA GLY A 10 8.65 3.74 5.20
C GLY A 10 7.85 4.36 6.34
N ASP A 11 8.08 3.88 7.57
CA ASP A 11 7.36 4.30 8.78
C ASP A 11 7.48 5.80 9.11
N ALA A 12 8.48 6.50 8.55
CA ALA A 12 8.55 7.95 8.65
C ALA A 12 7.48 8.67 7.81
N ALA A 13 6.82 7.97 6.88
CA ALA A 13 5.84 8.50 5.94
C ALA A 13 4.44 7.87 6.08
N HIS A 14 4.34 6.58 6.42
CA HIS A 14 3.07 5.86 6.50
C HIS A 14 3.14 4.68 7.47
N ILE A 15 2.01 4.31 8.08
CA ILE A 15 1.89 3.20 9.03
C ILE A 15 0.64 2.40 8.66
N VAL A 16 0.79 1.09 8.50
CA VAL A 16 -0.31 0.16 8.18
C VAL A 16 -0.56 -0.80 9.34
N PRO A 17 -1.81 -1.24 9.57
CA PRO A 17 -2.05 -2.36 10.47
C PRO A 17 -1.35 -3.62 9.93
N PRO A 18 -0.76 -4.45 10.81
CA PRO A 18 0.09 -5.57 10.39
C PRO A 18 -0.67 -6.68 9.65
N THR A 19 -2.00 -6.68 9.70
CA THR A 19 -2.90 -7.67 9.08
C THR A 19 -2.65 -7.87 7.58
N GLY A 20 -2.28 -6.81 6.86
CA GLY A 20 -1.96 -6.88 5.43
C GLY A 20 -0.51 -7.27 5.12
N ALA A 21 0.37 -7.35 6.14
CA ALA A 21 1.81 -7.56 6.02
C ALA A 21 2.51 -6.59 5.04
N LYS A 22 2.11 -5.29 5.07
CA LYS A 22 2.55 -4.30 4.06
C LYS A 22 3.66 -3.33 4.49
N GLY A 23 3.88 -3.09 5.78
CA GLY A 23 4.78 -2.01 6.26
C GLY A 23 6.19 -2.05 5.63
N LEU A 24 6.95 -3.11 5.90
CA LEU A 24 8.29 -3.28 5.32
C LEU A 24 8.28 -3.30 3.78
N ASN A 25 7.25 -3.91 3.17
CA ASN A 25 7.11 -4.00 1.72
C ASN A 25 6.80 -2.63 1.06
N LEU A 26 6.18 -1.71 1.78
CA LEU A 26 5.98 -0.33 1.34
C LEU A 26 7.26 0.49 1.49
N ALA A 27 7.96 0.34 2.61
CA ALA A 27 9.28 0.95 2.80
C ALA A 27 10.26 0.52 1.68
N ALA A 28 10.26 -0.77 1.33
CA ALA A 28 11.05 -1.28 0.21
C ALA A 28 10.68 -0.60 -1.13
N SER A 29 9.38 -0.37 -1.40
CA SER A 29 8.98 0.35 -2.62
C SER A 29 9.37 1.82 -2.61
N ASP A 30 9.31 2.51 -1.47
CA ASP A 30 9.75 3.90 -1.37
C ASP A 30 11.25 4.01 -1.66
N VAL A 31 12.06 3.13 -1.05
CA VAL A 31 13.52 3.07 -1.27
C VAL A 31 13.83 2.81 -2.73
N SER A 32 13.13 1.83 -3.32
CA SER A 32 13.25 1.44 -4.72
C SER A 32 12.94 2.62 -5.68
N THR A 33 11.90 3.40 -5.38
CA THR A 33 11.52 4.59 -6.15
C THR A 33 12.54 5.71 -5.99
N LEU A 34 12.88 6.09 -4.75
CA LEU A 34 13.81 7.19 -4.51
C LEU A 34 15.20 6.87 -5.06
N TYR A 35 15.69 5.64 -4.91
CA TYR A 35 16.95 5.20 -5.48
C TYR A 35 17.02 5.39 -7.00
N ARG A 36 15.97 5.00 -7.74
CA ARG A 36 15.90 5.16 -9.20
C ARG A 36 15.86 6.63 -9.61
N ILE A 37 15.10 7.46 -8.88
CA ILE A 37 15.06 8.91 -9.10
C ILE A 37 16.46 9.51 -8.87
N LEU A 38 17.12 9.18 -7.75
CA LEU A 38 18.45 9.69 -7.44
C LEU A 38 19.50 9.24 -8.47
N LEU A 39 19.43 8.01 -8.97
CA LEU A 39 20.29 7.56 -10.07
C LEU A 39 20.16 8.47 -11.30
N LYS A 40 18.94 8.77 -11.74
CA LYS A 40 18.68 9.64 -12.88
C LYS A 40 19.14 11.09 -12.61
N VAL A 41 18.94 11.58 -11.39
CA VAL A 41 19.41 12.91 -10.98
C VAL A 41 20.93 13.00 -11.07
N TYR A 42 21.66 12.07 -10.46
CA TYR A 42 23.11 12.15 -10.38
C TYR A 42 23.85 11.70 -11.65
N ARG A 43 23.25 10.83 -12.47
CA ARG A 43 23.88 10.35 -13.71
C ARG A 43 23.42 11.09 -14.96
N GLU A 44 22.19 11.56 -14.98
CA GLU A 44 21.54 12.13 -16.18
C GLU A 44 21.12 13.60 -15.98
N GLY A 45 21.29 14.16 -14.77
CA GLY A 45 20.90 15.54 -14.47
C GLY A 45 19.38 15.77 -14.36
N ARG A 46 18.58 14.70 -14.30
CA ARG A 46 17.11 14.73 -14.33
C ARG A 46 16.49 15.14 -12.99
N THR A 47 16.71 16.38 -12.55
CA THR A 47 16.18 16.92 -11.29
C THR A 47 14.66 17.07 -11.28
N ASP A 48 14.03 17.14 -12.45
CA ASP A 48 12.57 17.17 -12.63
C ASP A 48 11.86 15.97 -11.99
N LEU A 49 12.57 14.84 -11.84
CA LEU A 49 11.99 13.62 -11.27
C LEU A 49 11.84 13.66 -9.75
N LEU A 50 12.53 14.57 -9.05
CA LEU A 50 12.43 14.68 -7.59
C LEU A 50 11.00 15.01 -7.17
N GLU A 51 10.33 15.92 -7.88
CA GLU A 51 8.95 16.35 -7.58
C GLU A 51 7.93 15.22 -7.78
N LYS A 52 8.25 14.21 -8.60
CA LYS A 52 7.38 13.06 -8.85
C LYS A 52 7.40 12.04 -7.71
N TYR A 53 8.41 12.07 -6.82
CA TYR A 53 8.60 11.07 -5.77
C TYR A 53 7.34 10.81 -4.95
N SER A 54 6.76 11.87 -4.38
CA SER A 54 5.57 11.74 -3.51
C SER A 54 4.38 11.16 -4.28
N HIS A 55 4.16 11.58 -5.52
CA HIS A 55 3.03 11.13 -6.33
C HIS A 55 3.14 9.64 -6.68
N ILE A 56 4.34 9.17 -7.02
CA ILE A 56 4.60 7.77 -7.36
C ILE A 56 4.40 6.87 -6.15
N CYS A 57 5.03 7.20 -5.02
CA CYS A 57 4.91 6.38 -3.80
C CYS A 57 3.47 6.33 -3.29
N LEU A 58 2.77 7.48 -3.23
CA LEU A 58 1.42 7.55 -2.68
C LEU A 58 0.40 6.70 -3.47
N ARG A 59 0.57 6.53 -4.79
CA ARG A 59 -0.30 5.62 -5.57
C ARG A 59 -0.24 4.17 -5.09
N ARG A 60 0.92 3.71 -4.62
CA ARG A 60 1.09 2.36 -4.09
C ARG A 60 0.69 2.28 -2.61
N VAL A 61 1.12 3.26 -1.81
CA VAL A 61 0.78 3.35 -0.38
C VAL A 61 -0.72 3.28 -0.18
N TRP A 62 -1.52 4.10 -0.87
CA TRP A 62 -2.98 4.10 -0.70
C TRP A 62 -3.65 2.77 -1.06
N LYS A 63 -3.14 2.02 -2.05
CA LYS A 63 -3.68 0.70 -2.40
C LYS A 63 -3.38 -0.33 -1.30
N ALA A 64 -2.18 -0.27 -0.72
CA ALA A 64 -1.77 -1.14 0.37
C ALA A 64 -2.46 -0.80 1.69
N GLU A 65 -2.67 0.49 1.97
CA GLU A 65 -3.48 0.98 3.10
C GLU A 65 -4.90 0.44 3.01
N ARG A 66 -5.57 0.64 1.86
CA ARG A 66 -6.91 0.10 1.59
C ARG A 66 -6.98 -1.41 1.83
N PHE A 67 -5.99 -2.17 1.34
CA PHE A 67 -5.96 -3.61 1.54
C PHE A 67 -5.74 -4.01 3.00
N SER A 68 -4.83 -3.34 3.71
CA SER A 68 -4.52 -3.62 5.11
C SER A 68 -5.70 -3.26 6.02
N TRP A 69 -6.39 -2.16 5.72
CA TRP A 69 -7.65 -1.77 6.36
C TRP A 69 -8.74 -2.83 6.13
N TRP A 70 -8.97 -3.24 4.87
CA TRP A 70 -10.00 -4.24 4.55
C TRP A 70 -9.73 -5.59 5.24
N MET A 71 -8.48 -6.07 5.20
CA MET A 71 -8.09 -7.28 5.95
C MET A 71 -8.35 -7.14 7.45
N THR A 72 -8.09 -5.96 8.01
CA THR A 72 -8.34 -5.70 9.44
C THR A 72 -9.83 -5.72 9.74
N SER A 73 -10.66 -5.09 8.91
CA SER A 73 -12.11 -5.01 9.13
C SER A 73 -12.81 -6.35 9.00
N VAL A 74 -12.36 -7.24 8.10
CA VAL A 74 -13.00 -8.55 7.89
C VAL A 74 -12.49 -9.66 8.81
N LEU A 75 -11.36 -9.47 9.50
CA LEU A 75 -10.72 -10.51 10.34
C LEU A 75 -10.72 -10.23 11.85
N HIS A 76 -11.15 -9.05 12.30
CA HIS A 76 -11.18 -8.69 13.73
C HIS A 76 -12.60 -8.48 14.25
N ASN A 77 -12.81 -8.80 15.53
CA ASN A 77 -14.00 -8.42 16.26
C ASN A 77 -13.83 -7.00 16.82
N PHE A 78 -14.77 -6.10 16.50
CA PHE A 78 -14.77 -4.74 17.06
C PHE A 78 -15.80 -4.65 18.21
N PRO A 79 -15.47 -3.98 19.33
CA PRO A 79 -16.26 -4.04 20.56
C PRO A 79 -17.70 -3.50 20.41
N ASP A 80 -17.92 -2.54 19.52
CA ASP A 80 -19.21 -1.86 19.33
C ASP A 80 -19.95 -2.30 18.04
N THR A 81 -19.71 -3.54 17.59
CA THR A 81 -20.29 -4.05 16.32
C THR A 81 -21.73 -4.51 16.52
N ASP A 82 -22.68 -3.90 15.82
CA ASP A 82 -24.09 -4.33 15.82
C ASP A 82 -24.33 -5.64 15.04
N ALA A 83 -25.51 -6.24 15.22
CA ALA A 83 -25.85 -7.53 14.60
C ALA A 83 -25.83 -7.48 13.06
N PHE A 84 -26.15 -6.32 12.47
CA PHE A 84 -26.10 -6.12 11.03
C PHE A 84 -24.65 -6.16 10.52
N SER A 85 -23.75 -5.40 11.15
CA SER A 85 -22.34 -5.32 10.76
C SER A 85 -21.62 -6.66 10.91
N GLN A 86 -21.95 -7.45 11.94
CA GLN A 86 -21.45 -8.83 12.07
C GLN A 86 -21.87 -9.72 10.90
N ARG A 87 -23.13 -9.62 10.46
CA ARG A 87 -23.63 -10.36 9.30
C ARG A 87 -22.98 -9.91 8.00
N ILE A 88 -22.73 -8.61 7.83
CA ILE A 88 -21.99 -8.08 6.68
C ILE A 88 -20.56 -8.59 6.66
N GLN A 89 -19.86 -8.57 7.80
CA GLN A 89 -18.49 -9.09 7.93
C GLN A 89 -18.40 -10.56 7.49
N GLN A 90 -19.31 -11.41 7.98
CA GLN A 90 -19.36 -12.81 7.57
C GLN A 90 -19.64 -12.97 6.07
N THR A 91 -20.59 -12.20 5.54
CA THR A 91 -20.98 -12.27 4.12
C THR A 91 -19.85 -11.81 3.20
N GLU A 92 -19.10 -10.78 3.59
CA GLU A 92 -17.89 -10.34 2.89
C GLU A 92 -16.88 -11.49 2.82
N LEU A 93 -16.56 -12.10 3.97
CA LEU A 93 -15.61 -13.21 4.00
C LEU A 93 -16.07 -14.35 3.08
N ASP A 94 -17.32 -14.80 3.22
CA ASP A 94 -17.90 -15.90 2.44
C ASP A 94 -17.84 -15.62 0.92
N TYR A 95 -18.16 -14.39 0.50
CA TYR A 95 -18.08 -14.00 -0.90
C TYR A 95 -16.64 -14.04 -1.42
N TYR A 96 -15.70 -13.40 -0.72
CA TYR A 96 -14.33 -13.28 -1.19
C TYR A 96 -13.60 -14.62 -1.21
N VAL A 97 -13.86 -15.51 -0.25
CA VAL A 97 -13.24 -16.84 -0.22
C VAL A 97 -13.97 -17.85 -1.10
N GLY A 98 -15.27 -17.68 -1.32
CA GLY A 98 -16.10 -18.56 -2.16
C GLY A 98 -15.97 -18.30 -3.66
N SER A 99 -15.73 -17.05 -4.07
CA SER A 99 -15.61 -16.65 -5.48
C SER A 99 -14.17 -16.67 -5.99
N GLU A 100 -13.96 -17.12 -7.23
CA GLU A 100 -12.65 -17.03 -7.88
C GLU A 100 -12.17 -15.58 -8.05
N ALA A 101 -13.08 -14.68 -8.47
CA ALA A 101 -12.77 -13.26 -8.60
C ALA A 101 -12.41 -12.65 -7.25
N GLY A 102 -13.14 -13.01 -6.19
CA GLY A 102 -12.85 -12.62 -4.82
C GLY A 102 -11.45 -13.06 -4.38
N ARG A 103 -11.14 -14.35 -4.51
CA ARG A 103 -9.83 -14.91 -4.17
C ARG A 103 -8.69 -14.26 -4.95
N ARG A 104 -8.91 -13.95 -6.23
CA ARG A 104 -7.92 -13.25 -7.07
C ARG A 104 -7.59 -11.86 -6.53
N THR A 105 -8.60 -11.09 -6.09
CA THR A 105 -8.36 -9.77 -5.51
C THR A 105 -7.56 -9.85 -4.21
N ILE A 106 -7.83 -10.85 -3.34
CA ILE A 106 -7.00 -11.09 -2.16
C ILE A 106 -5.57 -11.42 -2.59
N ALA A 107 -5.41 -12.39 -3.49
CA ALA A 107 -4.11 -12.92 -3.89
C ALA A 107 -3.20 -11.82 -4.47
N GLU A 108 -3.68 -11.03 -5.44
CA GLU A 108 -2.86 -9.99 -6.09
C GLU A 108 -2.45 -8.88 -5.10
N ASN A 109 -3.32 -8.53 -4.14
CA ASN A 109 -2.98 -7.56 -3.12
C ASN A 109 -2.02 -8.17 -2.10
N TYR A 110 -2.18 -9.44 -1.72
CA TYR A 110 -1.36 -10.12 -0.72
C TYR A 110 0.07 -10.35 -1.21
N VAL A 111 0.27 -10.80 -2.46
CA VAL A 111 1.62 -10.92 -3.06
C VAL A 111 2.25 -9.56 -3.38
N GLY A 112 1.43 -8.51 -3.47
CA GLY A 112 1.85 -7.13 -3.67
C GLY A 112 1.71 -6.68 -5.12
N LEU A 113 1.16 -5.48 -5.29
CA LEU A 113 0.96 -4.89 -6.60
C LEU A 113 2.29 -4.44 -7.24
N PRO A 114 2.34 -4.39 -8.59
CA PRO A 114 3.53 -4.00 -9.34
C PRO A 114 4.09 -2.64 -8.92
N TYR A 115 5.40 -2.48 -9.09
CA TYR A 115 6.07 -1.20 -8.88
C TYR A 115 5.95 -0.37 -10.15
N GLU A 116 5.74 0.94 -10.00
CA GLU A 116 5.72 1.85 -11.14
C GLU A 116 7.13 2.06 -11.69
N ALA A 117 7.26 2.08 -13.01
CA ALA A 117 8.53 2.39 -13.67
C ALA A 117 8.85 3.90 -13.54
N ILE A 118 10.14 4.22 -13.39
CA ILE A 118 10.63 5.61 -13.35
C ILE A 118 11.26 5.92 -14.71
N GLU A 119 10.62 6.80 -15.47
CA GLU A 119 11.03 7.23 -16.81
C GLU A 119 11.79 8.57 -16.82
#